data_AF-A0A963Q9K2-F1
#
_entry.id   AF-A0A963Q9K2-F1
#
_cell.length_a   1.000
_cell.length_b   1.000
_cell.length_c   1.000
_cell.angle_alpha   90.00
_cell.angle_beta   90.00
_cell.angle_gamma   90.00
#
_symmetry.space_group_name_H-M   'P 1'
#
loop_
_entity.id
_entity.type
_entity.pdbx_description
1 polymer ?
#
loop_
_entity_poly.entity_id
_entity_poly.type
_entity_poly.pdbx_seq_one_letter_code
_entity_poly.pdbx_strand_id
1 'polypeptide(L)'
;FCGNLPPAIPHIKAGKLRALGVTTLKRSPELPDVPTIDESGYKGFESVAWFAFFAPKGTPADAIGKLNQALDEIIRMPDVRE
;
A
#
# COMPACT_ATOMS: atom_id res chain seq x y z
N PHE A 1 -14.30 -2.90 4.04
CA PHE A 1 -13.34 -1.89 3.53
C PHE A 1 -12.55 -1.25 4.69
N CYS A 2 -11.95 -2.06 5.57
CA CYS A 2 -11.20 -1.59 6.77
C CYS A 2 -9.78 -2.18 6.78
N GLY A 3 -9.15 -2.31 5.60
CA GLY A 3 -7.92 -3.09 5.42
C GLY A 3 -6.81 -2.38 4.66
N ASN A 4 -6.94 -1.08 4.40
CA ASN A 4 -5.89 -0.33 3.70
C ASN A 4 -5.43 0.85 4.55
N LEU A 5 -4.11 1.00 4.69
CA LEU A 5 -3.50 1.97 5.59
C LEU A 5 -3.73 3.43 5.15
N PRO A 6 -3.58 3.82 3.87
CA PRO A 6 -3.70 5.22 3.44
C PRO A 6 -5.00 5.94 3.86
N PRO A 7 -6.21 5.36 3.68
CA PRO A 7 -7.44 6.04 4.08
C PRO A 7 -7.61 6.17 5.61
N ALA A 8 -6.90 5.36 6.42
CA ALA A 8 -7.02 5.39 7.88
C ALA A 8 -6.12 6.45 8.53
N ILE A 9 -5.00 6.81 7.89
CA ILE A 9 -3.98 7.74 8.40
C ILE A 9 -4.54 9.09 8.86
N PRO A 10 -5.38 9.82 8.09
CA PRO A 10 -5.88 11.12 8.54
C PRO A 10 -6.75 11.01 9.80
N HIS A 11 -7.49 9.92 9.96
CA HIS A 11 -8.31 9.69 11.15
C HIS A 11 -7.49 9.29 12.39
N ILE A 12 -6.37 8.59 12.18
CA ILE A 12 -5.39 8.27 13.23
C ILE A 12 -4.66 9.54 13.66
N LYS A 13 -4.17 10.34 12.72
CA LYS A 13 -3.53 11.64 12.98
C LYS A 13 -4.50 12.63 13.66
N ALA A 14 -5.79 12.58 13.32
CA ALA A 14 -6.83 13.40 13.96
C ALA A 14 -7.30 12.87 15.34
N GLY A 15 -6.72 11.78 15.85
CA GLY A 15 -7.08 11.19 17.16
C GLY A 15 -8.47 10.54 17.23
N LYS A 16 -9.17 10.41 16.09
CA LYS A 16 -10.50 9.78 16.01
C LYS A 16 -10.40 8.25 15.97
N LEU A 17 -9.24 7.71 15.57
CA LEU A 17 -8.95 6.29 15.54
C LEU A 17 -7.63 6.01 16.26
N ARG A 18 -7.59 4.92 17.02
CA ARG A 18 -6.36 4.40 17.62
C ARG A 18 -5.86 3.22 16.79
N ALA A 19 -4.71 3.38 16.15
CA ALA A 19 -4.03 2.27 15.50
C ALA A 19 -3.43 1.33 16.55
N LEU A 20 -3.74 0.03 16.46
CA LEU A 20 -3.24 -1.00 17.39
C LEU A 20 -2.00 -1.72 16.88
N GLY A 21 -1.86 -1.81 15.56
CA GLY A 21 -0.68 -2.36 14.90
C GLY A 21 -0.79 -2.23 13.39
N VAL A 22 0.34 -2.13 12.71
CA VAL A 22 0.39 -2.24 11.25
C VAL A 22 0.59 -3.69 10.83
N THR A 23 -0.08 -4.11 9.76
CA THR A 23 -0.05 -5.49 9.25
C THR A 23 1.12 -5.75 8.29
N THR A 24 1.97 -4.75 8.06
CA THR A 24 3.24 -4.86 7.33
C THR A 24 4.34 -5.38 8.25
N LEU A 25 5.34 -6.07 7.69
CA LEU A 25 6.50 -6.55 8.45
C LEU A 25 7.36 -5.43 9.05
N LYS A 26 7.28 -4.22 8.47
CA LYS A 26 7.98 -3.03 8.95
C LYS A 26 6.97 -1.96 9.34
N ARG A 27 7.35 -1.09 10.27
CA ARG A 27 6.55 0.09 10.63
C ARG A 27 6.37 1.01 9.44
N SER A 28 5.20 1.63 9.33
CA SER A 28 4.94 2.62 8.29
C SER A 28 5.62 3.95 8.64
N PRO A 29 6.32 4.62 7.70
CA PRO A 29 6.91 5.94 7.94
C PRO A 29 5.89 6.99 8.40
N GLU A 30 4.62 6.84 7.98
CA GLU A 30 3.56 7.76 8.36
C GLU A 30 3.02 7.55 9.78
N LEU A 31 3.32 6.40 10.40
CA LEU A 31 2.89 6.01 11.74
C LEU A 31 4.03 5.28 12.47
N PRO A 32 5.15 5.97 12.80
CA PRO A 32 6.34 5.35 13.39
C PRO A 32 6.11 4.81 14.81
N ASP A 33 5.13 5.36 15.51
CA ASP A 33 4.78 4.99 16.89
C ASP A 33 3.92 3.72 16.96
N VAL A 34 3.36 3.25 15.84
CA VAL A 34 2.49 2.08 15.79
C VAL A 34 3.34 0.83 15.54
N PRO A 35 3.34 -0.17 16.45
CA PRO A 35 4.12 -1.39 16.27
C PRO A 35 3.58 -2.24 15.13
N THR A 36 4.37 -3.17 14.61
CA THR A 36 3.88 -4.17 13.67
C THR A 36 3.15 -5.29 14.42
N ILE A 37 2.26 -6.01 13.74
CA ILE A 37 1.66 -7.23 14.30
C ILE A 37 2.72 -8.32 14.53
N ASP A 38 3.76 -8.33 13.70
CA ASP A 38 4.97 -9.16 13.86
C ASP A 38 5.69 -8.89 15.19
N GLU A 39 5.89 -7.61 15.55
CA GLU A 39 6.47 -7.18 16.84
C GLU A 39 5.54 -7.48 18.03
N SER A 40 4.24 -7.58 17.79
CA SER A 40 3.20 -7.72 18.82
C SER A 40 2.92 -9.16 19.24
N GLY A 41 3.70 -10.13 18.75
CA GLY A 41 3.64 -11.53 19.18
C GLY A 41 3.20 -12.54 18.11
N TYR A 42 2.85 -12.08 16.90
CA TYR A 42 2.50 -12.94 15.77
C TYR A 42 3.59 -12.90 14.70
N LYS A 43 4.70 -13.60 14.96
CA LYS A 43 5.84 -13.62 14.04
C LYS A 43 5.46 -14.11 12.64
N GLY A 44 5.93 -13.41 11.63
CA GLY A 44 5.65 -13.66 10.21
C GLY A 44 4.29 -13.19 9.74
N PHE A 45 3.52 -12.47 10.57
CA PHE A 45 2.22 -11.95 10.15
C PHE A 45 2.38 -10.78 9.20
N GLU A 46 2.06 -11.04 7.93
CA GLU A 46 2.03 -10.03 6.87
C GLU A 46 0.70 -10.08 6.12
N SER A 47 0.02 -8.93 6.06
CA SER A 47 -1.17 -8.76 5.23
C SER A 47 -1.12 -7.37 4.60
N VAL A 48 -0.71 -7.35 3.32
CA VAL A 48 -0.52 -6.12 2.54
C VAL A 48 -1.57 -6.08 1.43
N ALA A 49 -2.36 -5.01 1.41
CA ALA A 49 -3.23 -4.71 0.29
C ALA A 49 -2.39 -4.13 -0.85
N TRP A 50 -2.45 -4.76 -2.03
CA TRP A 50 -1.80 -4.27 -3.24
C TRP A 50 -2.85 -3.97 -4.31
N PHE A 51 -2.50 -3.10 -5.23
CA PHE A 51 -3.32 -2.75 -6.39
C PHE A 51 -2.59 -3.16 -7.66
N ALA A 52 -3.35 -3.55 -8.68
CA ALA A 52 -2.80 -3.78 -10.01
C ALA A 52 -3.79 -3.38 -11.09
N PHE A 53 -3.22 -3.15 -12.28
CA PHE A 53 -3.96 -2.95 -13.51
C PHE A 53 -4.20 -4.29 -14.19
N PHE A 54 -5.41 -4.48 -14.71
CA PHE A 54 -5.81 -5.68 -15.44
C PHE A 54 -6.24 -5.31 -16.85
N ALA A 55 -5.91 -6.16 -17.81
CA ALA A 55 -6.31 -5.99 -19.21
C ALA A 55 -7.19 -7.17 -19.67
N PRO A 56 -8.15 -6.96 -20.60
CA PRO A 56 -8.97 -8.03 -21.14
C PRO A 56 -8.16 -9.16 -21.80
N LYS A 57 -8.72 -10.36 -21.81
CA LYS A 57 -8.12 -11.50 -22.52
C LYS A 57 -8.01 -11.19 -24.01
N GLY A 58 -6.82 -11.37 -24.58
CA GLY A 58 -6.53 -11.08 -25.98
C GLY A 58 -5.99 -9.67 -26.24
N THR A 59 -5.72 -8.88 -25.19
CA THR A 59 -5.02 -7.60 -25.36
C THR A 59 -3.66 -7.83 -26.04
N PRO A 60 -3.37 -7.15 -27.16
CA PRO A 60 -2.10 -7.28 -27.85
C PRO A 60 -0.90 -6.99 -26.95
N ALA A 61 0.18 -7.76 -27.13
CA ALA A 61 1.38 -7.65 -26.28
C ALA A 61 2.06 -6.28 -26.38
N ASP A 62 1.98 -5.61 -27.53
CA ASP A 62 2.51 -4.26 -27.73
C ASP A 62 1.74 -3.21 -26.91
N ALA A 63 0.41 -3.35 -26.80
CA ALA A 63 -0.41 -2.49 -25.96
C ALA A 63 -0.11 -2.69 -24.46
N ILE A 64 0.08 -3.94 -24.03
CA ILE A 64 0.51 -4.26 -22.66
C ILE A 64 1.90 -3.66 -22.38
N GLY A 65 2.83 -3.79 -23.33
CA GLY A 65 4.18 -3.23 -23.21
C GLY A 65 4.17 -1.72 -23.04
N LYS A 66 3.38 -1.01 -23.85
CA LYS A 66 3.20 0.45 -23.73
C LYS A 66 2.59 0.85 -22.39
N LEU A 67 1.56 0.11 -21.93
CA LEU A 67 0.92 0.39 -20.64
C LEU A 67 1.91 0.20 -19.48
N ASN A 68 2.65 -0.92 -19.46
CA ASN A 68 3.64 -1.16 -18.42
C ASN A 68 4.73 -0.10 -18.40
N GLN A 69 5.24 0.30 -19.57
CA GLN A 69 6.26 1.35 -19.66
C GLN A 69 5.76 2.70 -19.14
N ALA A 70 4.53 3.09 -19.49
CA ALA A 70 3.93 4.31 -18.99
C ALA A 70 3.70 4.26 -17.47
N LEU A 71 3.23 3.12 -16.94
CA LEU A 71 3.03 2.93 -15.50
C LEU A 71 4.36 3.02 -14.73
N ASP A 72 5.42 2.40 -15.25
CA ASP A 72 6.76 2.45 -14.64
C ASP A 72 7.31 3.87 -14.57
N GLU A 73 7.03 4.69 -15.59
CA GLU A 73 7.41 6.10 -15.60
C GLU A 73 6.59 6.91 -14.59
N ILE A 74 5.27 6.75 -14.60
CA ILE A 74 4.34 7.48 -13.72
C ILE A 74 4.62 7.19 -12.24
N ILE A 75 4.84 5.93 -11.85
CA ILE A 75 5.11 5.54 -10.45
C ILE A 75 6.46 6.11 -9.94
N ARG A 76 7.33 6.55 -10.84
CA ARG A 76 8.60 7.21 -10.50
C ARG A 76 8.48 8.73 -10.40
N MET A 77 7.39 9.32 -10.91
CA MET A 77 7.18 10.76 -10.84
C MET A 77 7.03 11.20 -9.37
N PRO A 78 7.68 12.31 -8.96
CA PRO A 78 7.62 12.79 -7.58
C PRO A 78 6.19 13.03 -7.11
N ASP A 79 5.38 13.68 -7.94
CA ASP A 79 3.98 14.03 -7.65
C ASP A 79 3.07 12.82 -7.40
N VAL A 80 3.48 11.62 -7.82
CA VAL A 80 2.73 10.36 -7.64
C VAL A 80 3.21 9.58 -6.41
N ARG A 81 4.42 9.88 -5.93
CA ARG A 81 5.06 9.22 -4.79
C ARG A 81 4.74 9.90 -3.46
N GLU A 82 4.38 11.17 -3.48
CA GLU A 82 3.86 11.94 -2.33
C GLU A 82 2.36 11.72 -2.11
#